data_AF-A0A423GDH4-F1
#
_entry.id   AF-A0A423GDH4-F1
#
_cell.length_a   1.000
_cell.length_b   1.000
_cell.length_c   1.000
_cell.angle_alpha   90.00
_cell.angle_beta   90.00
_cell.angle_gamma   90.00
#
_symmetry.space_group_name_H-M   'P 1'
#
loop_
_entity.id
_entity.type
_entity.pdbx_description
1 polymer ?
#
loop_
_entity_poly.entity_id
_entity_poly.type
_entity_poly.pdbx_seq_one_letter_code
_entity_poly.pdbx_strand_id
1 'polypeptide(L)'
;MYAGEVSVGSMIVHGIEICTRHGKAYELAEMINFCVAAAGAGLERRVKSVFYDSNSCCCTFELAESIGPYDDVDETLRELALNTISQFEWNSTIEHGQGLDLGFLDKLTHSS
;
A
#
# COMPACT_ATOMS: atom_id res chain seq x y z
N MET A 1 -7.82 28.63 -11.83
CA MET A 1 -7.49 27.30 -12.35
C MET A 1 -8.15 26.30 -11.42
N TYR A 2 -9.12 25.53 -11.91
CA TYR A 2 -9.72 24.46 -11.11
C TYR A 2 -8.71 23.32 -11.09
N ALA A 3 -7.96 23.19 -9.99
CA ALA A 3 -7.26 21.96 -9.68
C ALA A 3 -8.36 20.90 -9.53
N GLY A 4 -8.49 20.01 -10.52
CA GLY A 4 -9.49 18.95 -10.47
C GLY A 4 -9.16 18.05 -9.29
N GLU A 5 -9.92 18.16 -8.21
CA GLU A 5 -10.01 17.12 -7.19
C GLU A 5 -10.46 15.85 -7.89
N VAL A 6 -9.56 14.89 -8.05
CA VAL A 6 -9.93 13.55 -8.48
C VAL A 6 -10.45 12.83 -7.23
N SER A 7 -11.76 12.96 -6.96
CA SER A 7 -12.43 12.19 -5.90
C SER A 7 -12.58 10.74 -6.37
N VAL A 8 -11.51 9.95 -6.22
CA VAL A 8 -11.56 8.50 -6.40
C VAL A 8 -11.81 7.89 -5.03
N GLY A 9 -13.06 7.54 -4.75
CA GLY A 9 -13.43 6.89 -3.49
C GLY A 9 -12.73 5.54 -3.32
N SER A 10 -12.68 4.74 -4.39
CA SER A 10 -11.92 3.49 -4.46
C SER A 10 -11.48 3.18 -5.90
N MET A 11 -10.39 2.43 -6.04
CA MET A 11 -9.91 1.93 -7.33
C MET A 11 -9.23 0.56 -7.18
N ILE A 12 -9.06 -0.15 -8.30
CA ILE A 12 -8.40 -1.46 -8.30
C ILE A 12 -7.04 -1.33 -8.97
N VAL A 13 -5.99 -1.79 -8.28
CA VAL A 13 -4.59 -1.78 -8.73
C VAL A 13 -4.04 -3.19 -8.63
N HIS A 14 -3.66 -3.80 -9.75
CA HIS A 14 -3.20 -5.20 -9.80
C HIS A 14 -4.15 -6.22 -9.14
N GLY A 15 -5.46 -5.92 -9.10
CA GLY A 15 -6.47 -6.77 -8.46
C GLY A 15 -6.67 -6.50 -6.96
N ILE A 16 -5.91 -5.58 -6.38
CA ILE A 16 -6.04 -5.11 -5.00
C ILE A 16 -6.97 -3.89 -4.99
N GLU A 17 -7.97 -3.88 -4.12
CA GLU A 17 -8.82 -2.70 -3.91
C GLU A 17 -8.10 -1.67 -3.03
N ILE A 18 -7.97 -0.43 -3.49
CA ILE A 18 -7.44 0.66 -2.69
C ILE A 18 -8.49 1.75 -2.48
N CYS A 19 -8.55 2.29 -1.27
CA CYS A 19 -9.55 3.28 -0.88
C CYS A 19 -8.92 4.32 0.05
N THR A 20 -9.30 5.59 -0.12
CA THR A 20 -8.88 6.69 0.77
C THR A 20 -10.10 7.39 1.33
N ARG A 21 -10.01 7.87 2.58
CA ARG A 21 -11.10 8.63 3.18
C ARG A 21 -11.35 9.97 2.46
N HIS A 22 -10.30 10.68 2.06
CA HIS A 22 -10.41 12.04 1.49
C HIS A 22 -9.85 12.19 0.06
N GLY A 23 -9.43 11.11 -0.62
CA GLY A 23 -9.00 11.19 -2.02
C GLY A 23 -7.67 11.91 -2.25
N LYS A 24 -6.82 12.06 -1.23
CA LYS A 24 -5.59 12.85 -1.39
C LYS A 24 -4.59 12.11 -2.28
N ALA A 25 -4.02 12.83 -3.24
CA ALA A 25 -3.15 12.26 -4.26
C ALA A 25 -1.91 11.53 -3.68
N TYR A 26 -1.33 12.03 -2.59
CA TYR A 26 -0.17 11.38 -1.97
C TYR A 26 -0.55 10.07 -1.25
N GLU A 27 -1.71 10.02 -0.59
CA GLU A 27 -2.23 8.81 0.07
C GLU A 27 -2.48 7.71 -0.97
N LEU A 28 -3.10 8.08 -2.10
CA LEU A 28 -3.30 7.18 -3.24
C LEU A 28 -1.97 6.69 -3.82
N ALA A 29 -0.99 7.58 -3.99
CA ALA A 29 0.28 7.21 -4.60
C ALA A 29 1.10 6.27 -3.70
N GLU A 30 1.07 6.43 -2.37
CA GLU A 30 1.66 5.45 -1.43
C GLU A 30 1.01 4.07 -1.60
N MET A 31 -0.32 4.00 -1.59
CA MET A 31 -1.04 2.73 -1.77
C MET A 31 -0.79 2.09 -3.15
N ILE A 32 -0.71 2.89 -4.22
CA ILE A 32 -0.39 2.41 -5.57
C ILE A 32 1.03 1.83 -5.57
N ASN A 33 2.00 2.50 -4.96
CA ASN A 33 3.38 2.02 -4.88
C ASN A 33 3.47 0.69 -4.14
N PHE A 34 2.74 0.55 -3.03
CA PHE A 34 2.61 -0.73 -2.32
C PHE A 34 2.05 -1.82 -3.23
N CYS A 35 0.97 -1.55 -3.97
CA CYS A 35 0.36 -2.53 -4.87
C CYS A 35 1.31 -2.94 -6.00
N VAL A 36 2.07 -2.00 -6.57
CA VAL A 36 3.09 -2.28 -7.58
C VAL A 36 4.21 -3.14 -7.00
N ALA A 37 4.66 -2.85 -5.78
CA ALA A 37 5.70 -3.62 -5.11
C ALA A 37 5.22 -5.04 -4.76
N ALA A 38 3.98 -5.19 -4.29
CA ALA A 38 3.36 -6.48 -4.04
C ALA A 38 3.22 -7.32 -5.32
N ALA A 39 2.82 -6.70 -6.43
CA ALA A 39 2.78 -7.36 -7.74
C ALA A 39 4.18 -7.74 -8.25
N GLY A 40 5.18 -6.89 -8.05
CA GLY A 40 6.58 -7.19 -8.38
C GLY A 40 7.15 -8.39 -7.61
N ALA A 41 6.66 -8.62 -6.39
CA ALA A 41 6.98 -9.80 -5.58
C ALA A 41 6.08 -11.02 -5.87
N GLY A 42 5.07 -10.91 -6.76
CA GLY A 42 4.10 -11.97 -7.04
C GLY A 42 3.12 -12.23 -5.89
N LEU A 43 2.89 -11.24 -5.02
CA LEU A 43 2.06 -11.30 -3.83
C LEU A 43 0.74 -10.52 -3.98
N GLU A 44 0.38 -10.04 -5.17
CA GLU A 44 -0.81 -9.21 -5.37
C GLU A 44 -2.11 -9.92 -4.98
N ARG A 45 -2.15 -11.26 -5.09
CA ARG A 45 -3.30 -12.09 -4.67
C ARG A 45 -3.38 -12.33 -3.16
N ARG A 46 -2.37 -11.90 -2.42
CA ARG A 46 -2.25 -12.05 -0.97
C ARG A 46 -2.85 -10.85 -0.22
N VAL A 47 -3.07 -9.74 -0.91
CA VAL A 47 -3.72 -8.53 -0.38
C VAL A 47 -5.09 -8.41 -1.02
N LYS A 48 -6.14 -8.28 -0.21
CA LYS A 48 -7.51 -8.02 -0.70
C LYS A 48 -7.73 -6.53 -0.88
N SER A 49 -7.43 -5.75 0.15
CA SER A 49 -7.66 -4.32 0.14
C SER A 49 -6.63 -3.54 0.96
N VAL A 50 -6.46 -2.26 0.61
CA VAL A 50 -5.63 -1.28 1.30
C VAL A 50 -6.46 -0.02 1.53
N PHE A 51 -6.51 0.44 2.77
CA PHE A 51 -7.30 1.60 3.14
C PHE A 51 -6.47 2.64 3.88
N TYR A 52 -6.47 3.87 3.36
CA TYR A 52 -5.81 5.00 4.01
C TYR A 52 -6.82 5.87 4.75
N ASP A 53 -6.69 5.93 6.08
CA ASP A 53 -7.46 6.84 6.91
C ASP A 53 -6.72 8.18 7.07
N SER A 54 -7.12 9.15 6.25
CA SER A 54 -6.57 10.50 6.24
C SER A 54 -6.74 11.26 7.57
N ASN A 55 -7.64 10.83 8.48
CA ASN A 55 -7.84 11.47 9.78
C ASN A 55 -6.80 11.02 10.82
N SER A 56 -6.42 9.74 10.78
CA SER A 56 -5.37 9.18 11.63
C SER A 56 -3.99 9.20 10.96
N CYS A 57 -3.94 9.59 9.68
CA CYS A 57 -2.74 9.51 8.84
C CYS A 57 -2.15 8.09 8.78
N CYS A 58 -3.01 7.06 8.84
CA CYS A 58 -2.59 5.67 8.98
C CYS A 58 -3.26 4.79 7.92
N CYS A 59 -2.47 3.91 7.32
CA CYS A 59 -2.92 2.90 6.37
C CYS A 59 -3.23 1.57 7.08
N THR A 60 -4.17 0.82 6.54
CA THR A 60 -4.58 -0.52 7.02
C THR A 60 -4.75 -1.47 5.86
N PHE A 61 -4.54 -2.76 6.11
CA PHE A 61 -4.54 -3.78 5.07
C PHE A 61 -5.49 -4.92 5.42
N GLU A 62 -6.26 -5.37 4.44
CA GLU A 62 -6.98 -6.64 4.53
C GLU A 62 -6.21 -7.69 3.74
N LEU A 63 -5.67 -8.68 4.44
CA LEU A 63 -4.93 -9.78 3.83
C LEU A 63 -5.83 -10.98 3.51
N ALA A 64 -5.40 -11.82 2.57
CA ALA A 64 -6.08 -13.07 2.27
C ALA A 64 -6.01 -14.05 3.46
N GLU A 65 -7.10 -14.78 3.73
CA GLU A 65 -7.24 -15.70 4.88
C GLU A 65 -6.15 -16.78 4.97
N SER A 66 -5.46 -17.05 3.86
CA SER A 66 -4.35 -18.00 3.79
C SER A 66 -3.05 -17.53 4.44
N ILE A 67 -2.99 -16.31 4.95
CA ILE A 67 -1.78 -15.72 5.52
C ILE A 67 -1.93 -15.73 7.04
N GLY A 68 -1.14 -16.57 7.70
CA GLY A 68 -1.02 -16.57 9.15
C GLY A 68 0.07 -15.60 9.62
N PRO A 69 0.02 -15.15 10.88
CA PRO A 69 1.15 -14.44 11.48
C PRO A 69 2.40 -15.33 11.41
N TYR A 70 3.55 -14.75 11.06
CA TYR A 70 4.84 -15.43 10.90
C TYR A 70 5.00 -16.30 9.64
N ASP A 71 4.15 -16.13 8.62
CA ASP A 71 4.45 -16.61 7.27
C ASP A 71 5.53 -15.71 6.65
N ASP A 72 6.47 -16.27 5.89
CA ASP A 72 7.46 -15.49 5.12
C ASP A 72 6.78 -14.46 4.20
N VAL A 73 5.55 -14.77 3.76
CA VAL A 73 4.70 -13.84 2.99
C VAL A 73 4.24 -12.65 3.82
N ASP A 74 3.87 -12.83 5.11
CA ASP A 74 3.45 -11.73 6.00
C ASP A 74 4.61 -10.76 6.20
N GLU A 75 5.80 -11.27 6.50
CA GLU A 75 6.98 -10.43 6.69
C GLU A 75 7.39 -9.72 5.40
N THR A 76 7.34 -10.40 4.25
CA THR A 76 7.61 -9.75 2.96
C THR A 76 6.63 -8.61 2.69
N LEU A 77 5.32 -8.82 2.92
CA LEU A 77 4.33 -7.76 2.74
C LEU A 77 4.55 -6.59 3.73
N ARG A 78 4.93 -6.89 4.97
CA ARG A 78 5.30 -5.87 5.96
C ARG A 78 6.51 -5.05 5.51
N GLU A 79 7.55 -5.70 4.99
CA GLU A 79 8.73 -5.02 4.44
C GLU A 79 8.36 -4.13 3.24
N LEU A 80 7.48 -4.60 2.35
CA LEU A 80 7.00 -3.78 1.23
C LEU A 80 6.23 -2.55 1.74
N ALA A 81 5.38 -2.71 2.77
CA ALA A 81 4.67 -1.60 3.39
C ALA A 81 5.65 -0.60 4.03
N LEU A 82 6.68 -1.06 4.75
CA LEU A 82 7.75 -0.21 5.31
C LEU A 82 8.47 0.62 4.25
N ASN A 83 8.59 0.13 3.02
CA ASN A 83 9.26 0.86 1.94
C ASN A 83 8.35 1.78 1.13
N THR A 84 7.01 1.67 1.28
CA THR A 84 6.06 2.36 0.37
C THR A 84 5.01 3.20 1.08
N ILE A 85 4.72 2.91 2.35
CA ILE A 85 3.71 3.57 3.16
C ILE A 85 4.37 4.30 4.32
N SER A 86 3.98 5.55 4.55
CA SER A 86 4.59 6.40 5.58
C SER A 86 4.21 5.98 7.01
N GLN A 87 2.96 5.59 7.22
CA GLN A 87 2.47 5.06 8.50
C GLN A 87 1.35 4.07 8.27
N PHE A 88 1.40 2.94 8.97
CA PHE A 88 0.39 1.91 8.85
C PHE A 88 0.25 1.07 10.11
N GLU A 89 -0.89 0.41 10.25
CA GLU A 89 -1.09 -0.63 11.25
C GLU A 89 -0.72 -1.99 10.64
N TRP A 90 0.10 -2.75 11.36
CA TRP A 90 0.43 -4.14 11.04
C TRP A 90 0.34 -4.98 12.31
N ASN A 91 -0.49 -6.04 12.30
CA ASN A 91 -0.67 -6.93 13.46
C ASN A 91 -0.89 -6.15 14.78
N SER A 92 -1.79 -5.15 14.76
CA SER A 92 -2.10 -4.27 15.91
C SER A 92 -0.96 -3.37 16.41
N THR A 93 0.12 -3.23 15.63
CA THR A 93 1.24 -2.33 15.90
C THR A 93 1.28 -1.22 14.86
N ILE A 94 1.50 0.03 15.30
CA ILE A 94 1.72 1.13 14.36
C ILE A 94 3.18 1.14 13.94
N GLU A 95 3.41 1.04 12.65
CA GLU A 95 4.71 1.05 11.99
C GLU A 95 4.90 2.37 11.22
N HIS A 96 6.16 2.77 11.06
CA HIS A 96 6.55 3.97 10.34
C HIS A 96 7.51 3.60 9.22
N GLY A 97 7.05 3.74 7.98
CA GLY A 97 7.82 3.45 6.78
C GLY A 97 8.36 4.71 6.10
N GLN A 98 8.90 4.52 4.90
CA GLN A 98 9.49 5.58 4.09
C GLN A 98 8.43 6.47 3.41
N GLY A 99 7.26 5.92 3.09
CA GLY A 99 6.23 6.59 2.30
C GLY A 99 6.61 6.75 0.83
N LEU A 100 6.23 7.88 0.23
CA LEU A 100 6.55 8.22 -1.15
C LEU A 100 8.06 8.48 -1.37
N ASP A 101 8.83 7.41 -1.56
CA ASP A 101 10.17 7.47 -2.16
C ASP A 101 10.12 6.97 -3.62
N LEU A 102 10.30 7.90 -4.56
CA LEU A 102 10.34 7.57 -6.00
C LEU A 102 11.58 6.73 -6.37
N GLY A 103 12.66 6.79 -5.58
CA GLY A 103 13.87 6.01 -5.83
C GLY A 103 13.75 4.51 -5.53
N PHE A 104 12.72 4.11 -4.78
CA PHE A 104 12.44 2.70 -4.49
C PHE A 104 11.85 1.97 -5.71
N LEU A 105 10.89 2.60 -6.42
CA LEU A 105 10.24 1.99 -7.59
C LEU A 105 11.23 1.76 -8.74
N ASP A 106 12.15 2.69 -8.98
CA ASP A 106 13.18 2.55 -10.02
C ASP A 106 14.03 1.28 -9.81
N LYS A 107 14.26 0.85 -8.57
CA LYS A 107 15.02 -0.37 -8.25
C LYS A 107 14.21 -1.64 -8.53
N LEU A 108 12.89 -1.59 -8.36
CA LEU A 108 12.00 -2.72 -8.64
C LEU A 108 11.79 -2.94 -10.14
N THR A 109 11.75 -1.88 -10.95
CA THR A 109 11.48 -1.99 -12.40
C THR A 109 12.72 -2.25 -13.26
N HIS A 110 13.93 -1.96 -12.76
CA HIS A 110 15.19 -2.17 -13.50
C HIS A 110 15.96 -3.43 -13.09
N SER A 111 15.39 -4.24 -12.19
CA SER A 111 15.93 -5.55 -11.82
C SER A 111 15.33 -6.63 -12.74
N SER A 112 15.67 -6.60 -14.03
CA SER A 112 15.31 -7.63 -15.03
C SER A 112 16.49 -7.93 -15.95
#